data_AF-A0AAU5FFW6-F1
#
_entry.id   AF-A0AAU5FFW6-F1
#
_cell.length_a   1.000
_cell.length_b   1.000
_cell.length_c   1.000
_cell.angle_alpha   90.00
_cell.angle_beta   90.00
_cell.angle_gamma   90.00
#
_symmetry.space_group_name_H-M   'P 1'
#
loop_
_entity.id
_entity.type
_entity.pdbx_description
1 polymer ?
#
loop_
_entity_poly.entity_id
_entity_poly.type
_entity_poly.pdbx_seq_one_letter_code
_entity_poly.pdbx_strand_id
1 'polypeptide(L)'
;MAWGEWEQLKQDAAQRHGSQTRLNHYPSDDGPAPATSSVTGGLQSTQQVWNKAGEGVGGLKEGVGKALTQLADGQQGADAAGCLTAGAQKDVYDSWSRYLRSVDERCGSVKEALERAGHDLLLTDDAVRDAFGAIDSRYADTPAVGGQGPGR
;
A
#
# COMPACT_ATOMS: atom_id res chain seq x y z
N MET A 1 21.19 -3.91 46.73
CA MET A 1 19.90 -4.22 47.38
C MET A 1 18.77 -3.85 46.41
N ALA A 2 17.67 -4.60 46.45
CA ALA A 2 16.41 -4.46 45.68
C ALA A 2 16.25 -5.19 44.32
N TRP A 3 17.24 -5.94 43.81
CA TRP A 3 17.02 -6.75 42.59
C TRP A 3 16.20 -8.03 42.87
N GLY A 4 16.43 -8.66 44.03
CA GLY A 4 15.65 -9.84 44.46
C GLY A 4 14.19 -9.54 44.76
N GLU A 5 13.90 -8.34 45.28
CA GLU A 5 12.53 -7.87 45.56
C GLU A 5 11.76 -7.62 44.27
N TRP A 6 12.44 -7.17 43.21
CA TRP A 6 11.84 -6.96 41.89
C TRP A 6 11.44 -8.28 41.21
N GLU A 7 12.24 -9.32 41.40
CA GLU A 7 11.94 -10.65 40.85
C GLU A 7 10.81 -11.35 41.61
N GLN A 8 10.74 -11.18 42.94
CA GLN A 8 9.61 -11.65 43.74
C GLN A 8 8.31 -10.93 43.37
N LEU A 9 8.33 -9.61 43.17
CA LEU A 9 7.14 -8.86 42.73
C LEU A 9 6.59 -9.32 41.38
N LYS A 10 7.45 -9.70 40.43
CA LYS A 10 7.02 -10.27 39.14
C LYS A 10 6.39 -11.64 39.28
N GLN A 11 6.97 -12.51 40.11
CA GLN A 11 6.42 -13.86 40.33
C GLN A 11 5.08 -13.79 41.07
N ASP A 12 4.96 -12.89 42.03
CA ASP A 12 3.74 -12.67 42.81
C ASP A 12 2.62 -12.04 41.94
N ALA A 13 2.97 -11.18 40.98
CA ALA A 13 2.04 -10.66 39.98
C ALA A 13 1.59 -11.74 38.97
N ALA A 14 2.50 -12.60 38.52
CA ALA A 14 2.17 -13.72 37.64
C ALA A 14 1.25 -14.75 38.32
N GLN A 15 1.44 -15.00 39.63
CA GLN A 15 0.55 -15.87 40.42
C GLN A 15 -0.83 -15.24 40.67
N ARG A 16 -0.91 -13.92 40.88
CA ARG A 16 -2.20 -13.20 41.01
C ARG A 16 -3.01 -13.19 39.71
N HIS A 17 -2.37 -13.26 38.55
CA HIS A 17 -3.05 -13.37 37.24
C HIS A 17 -3.70 -14.73 36.97
N GLY A 18 -3.52 -15.73 37.86
CA GLY A 18 -4.27 -16.99 37.81
C GLY A 18 -5.75 -16.87 38.23
N SER A 19 -6.12 -15.76 38.88
CA SER A 19 -7.50 -15.47 39.29
C SER A 19 -8.12 -14.48 38.31
N GLN A 20 -8.87 -15.01 37.33
CA GLN A 20 -9.71 -14.29 36.36
C GLN A 20 -9.95 -12.81 36.67
N THR A 21 -9.24 -11.93 35.96
CA THR A 21 -9.69 -10.55 35.75
C THR A 21 -10.94 -10.60 34.87
N ARG A 22 -12.11 -10.73 35.49
CA ARG A 22 -13.41 -10.50 34.85
C ARG A 22 -13.52 -9.01 34.50
N LEU A 23 -13.06 -8.66 33.30
CA LEU A 23 -13.49 -7.44 32.64
C LEU A 23 -14.98 -7.59 32.34
N ASN A 24 -15.77 -6.55 32.55
CA ASN A 24 -17.22 -6.58 32.32
C ASN A 24 -17.49 -6.81 30.83
N HIS A 25 -17.68 -8.08 30.44
CA HIS A 25 -18.13 -8.43 29.10
C HIS A 25 -19.64 -8.22 29.03
N TYR A 26 -20.08 -7.50 28.02
CA TYR A 26 -21.48 -7.47 27.58
C TYR A 26 -21.91 -8.92 27.24
N PRO A 27 -23.14 -9.38 27.56
CA PRO A 27 -23.52 -10.76 27.34
C PRO A 27 -23.35 -11.10 25.85
N SER A 28 -22.49 -12.06 25.57
CA SER A 28 -22.31 -12.60 24.22
C SER A 28 -23.44 -13.58 23.97
N ASP A 29 -24.22 -13.35 22.93
CA ASP A 29 -25.12 -14.37 22.39
C ASP A 29 -24.30 -15.63 22.04
N ASP A 30 -24.83 -16.78 22.45
CA ASP A 30 -24.23 -18.09 22.29
C ASP A 30 -23.98 -18.44 20.81
N GLY A 31 -22.73 -18.26 20.38
CA GLY A 31 -22.22 -18.76 19.11
C GLY A 31 -20.69 -18.84 19.15
N PRO A 32 -20.04 -19.81 18.48
CA PRO A 32 -18.59 -19.92 18.49
C PRO A 32 -17.98 -18.64 17.90
N ALA A 33 -17.33 -17.83 18.74
CA ALA A 33 -16.62 -16.64 18.28
C ALA A 33 -15.49 -17.08 17.32
N PRO A 34 -15.34 -16.44 16.14
CA PRO A 34 -14.21 -16.71 15.28
C PRO A 34 -12.93 -16.29 16.02
N ALA A 35 -11.96 -17.20 16.08
CA ALA A 35 -10.66 -16.94 16.69
C ALA A 35 -10.01 -15.75 15.98
N THR A 36 -9.94 -14.60 16.66
CA THR A 36 -9.17 -13.47 16.17
C THR A 36 -7.68 -13.83 16.26
N SER A 37 -6.97 -13.73 15.14
CA SER A 37 -5.54 -13.98 15.09
C SER A 37 -4.81 -12.96 15.96
N SER A 38 -4.01 -13.46 16.91
CA SER A 38 -3.12 -12.63 17.75
C SER A 38 -2.04 -11.90 16.95
N VAL A 39 -1.82 -12.31 15.69
CA VAL A 39 -0.85 -11.69 14.78
C VAL A 39 -1.45 -10.47 14.08
N THR A 40 -2.76 -10.45 13.81
CA THR A 40 -3.41 -9.35 13.08
C THR A 40 -4.24 -8.42 13.96
N GLY A 41 -4.38 -8.71 15.25
CA GLY A 41 -5.12 -7.85 16.18
C GLY A 41 -6.59 -7.62 15.82
N GLY A 42 -7.17 -8.49 14.98
CA GLY A 42 -8.52 -8.30 14.45
C GLY A 42 -8.62 -7.28 13.30
N LEU A 43 -7.53 -7.00 12.57
CA LEU A 43 -7.58 -6.27 11.29
C LEU A 43 -8.48 -7.03 10.30
N GLN A 44 -9.75 -6.65 10.25
CA GLN A 44 -10.63 -6.96 9.14
C GLN A 44 -10.24 -6.04 8.01
N SER A 45 -9.42 -6.54 7.08
CA SER A 45 -9.27 -5.84 5.80
C SER A 45 -10.59 -5.99 5.06
N THR A 46 -11.40 -4.92 5.05
CA THR A 46 -12.69 -4.95 4.38
C THR A 46 -12.49 -4.66 2.90
N GLN A 47 -13.28 -5.34 2.06
CA GLN A 47 -13.38 -5.06 0.62
C GLN A 47 -13.43 -3.55 0.31
N GLN A 48 -14.15 -2.80 1.13
CA GLN A 48 -14.28 -1.35 1.00
C GLN A 48 -12.95 -0.62 1.08
N VAL A 49 -12.04 -1.01 1.97
CA VAL A 49 -10.73 -0.36 2.13
C VAL A 49 -9.85 -0.60 0.91
N TRP A 50 -9.83 -1.84 0.41
CA TRP A 50 -9.08 -2.21 -0.80
C TRP A 50 -9.61 -1.47 -2.04
N ASN A 51 -10.93 -1.46 -2.23
CA ASN A 51 -11.55 -0.74 -3.35
C ASN A 51 -11.30 0.77 -3.25
N LYS A 52 -11.38 1.34 -2.04
CA LYS A 52 -11.09 2.77 -1.83
C LYS A 52 -9.64 3.12 -2.16
N ALA A 53 -8.70 2.25 -1.80
CA ALA A 53 -7.30 2.42 -2.18
C ALA A 53 -7.12 2.32 -3.71
N GLY A 54 -7.80 1.35 -4.35
CA GLY A 54 -7.82 1.19 -5.81
C GLY A 54 -8.36 2.43 -6.53
N GLU A 55 -9.46 3.01 -6.04
CA GLU A 55 -10.00 4.28 -6.53
C GLU A 55 -8.97 5.42 -6.43
N GLY A 56 -8.29 5.54 -5.29
CA GLY A 56 -7.27 6.57 -5.07
C GLY A 56 -6.11 6.47 -6.05
N VAL A 57 -5.60 5.26 -6.28
CA VAL A 57 -4.55 5.00 -7.28
C VAL A 57 -5.08 5.23 -8.70
N GLY A 58 -6.34 4.88 -8.97
CA GLY A 58 -7.02 5.19 -10.22
C GLY A 58 -7.11 6.69 -10.50
N GLY A 59 -7.41 7.51 -9.49
CA GLY A 59 -7.43 8.96 -9.61
C GLY A 59 -6.04 9.54 -9.94
N LEU A 60 -4.97 8.99 -9.35
CA LEU A 60 -3.60 9.36 -9.71
C LEU A 60 -3.30 9.02 -11.18
N LYS A 61 -3.68 7.81 -11.62
CA LYS A 61 -3.56 7.38 -13.02
C LYS A 61 -4.21 8.38 -13.97
N GLU A 62 -5.45 8.78 -13.70
CA GLU A 62 -6.15 9.77 -14.52
C GLU A 62 -5.44 11.13 -14.57
N GLY A 63 -4.91 11.58 -13.43
CA GLY A 63 -4.10 12.80 -13.36
C GLY A 63 -2.84 12.73 -14.23
N VAL A 64 -2.13 11.59 -14.18
CA VAL A 64 -0.95 11.34 -15.02
C VAL A 64 -1.32 11.30 -16.51
N GLY A 65 -2.44 10.66 -16.86
CA GLY A 65 -2.95 10.65 -18.22
C GLY A 65 -3.24 12.06 -18.76
N LYS A 66 -3.85 12.93 -17.94
CA LYS A 66 -4.07 14.34 -18.30
C LYS A 66 -2.75 15.10 -18.51
N ALA A 67 -1.77 14.88 -17.65
CA ALA A 67 -0.45 15.49 -17.78
C ALA A 67 0.28 15.04 -19.06
N LEU A 68 0.16 13.77 -19.44
CA LEU A 68 0.69 13.24 -20.71
C LEU A 68 0.08 13.95 -21.92
N THR A 69 -1.25 14.15 -21.92
CA THR A 69 -1.93 14.89 -22.99
C THR A 69 -1.42 16.33 -23.06
N GLN A 70 -1.36 17.03 -21.93
CA GLN A 70 -0.86 18.41 -21.87
C GLN A 70 0.60 18.53 -22.34
N LEU A 71 1.44 17.54 -21.99
CA LEU A 71 2.83 17.49 -22.44
C LEU A 71 2.93 17.27 -23.96
N ALA A 72 2.09 16.42 -24.54
CA ALA A 72 2.00 16.21 -25.98
C ALA A 72 1.50 17.45 -26.72
N ASP A 73 0.49 18.14 -26.18
CA ASP A 73 -0.04 19.38 -26.74
C ASP A 73 1.01 20.50 -26.70
N GLY A 74 1.74 20.64 -25.59
CA GLY A 74 2.82 21.62 -25.45
C GLY A 74 4.03 21.37 -26.36
N GLN A 75 4.19 20.16 -26.91
CA GLN A 75 5.23 19.83 -27.87
C GLN A 75 4.86 20.21 -29.31
N GLN A 76 3.59 20.47 -29.59
CA GLN A 76 3.13 20.83 -30.94
C GLN A 76 3.77 22.16 -31.38
N GLY A 77 4.29 22.20 -32.61
CA GLY A 77 4.91 23.40 -33.19
C GLY A 77 6.38 23.61 -32.83
N ALA A 78 7.00 22.72 -32.05
CA ALA A 78 8.45 22.71 -31.86
C ALA A 78 9.15 22.10 -33.09
N ASP A 79 9.53 22.95 -34.06
CA ASP A 79 10.32 22.50 -35.22
C ASP A 79 11.82 22.48 -34.87
N ALA A 80 12.45 21.32 -35.10
CA ALA A 80 13.82 21.04 -34.69
C ALA A 80 14.87 21.48 -35.73
N ALA A 81 14.43 21.93 -36.92
CA ALA A 81 15.34 22.29 -37.99
C ALA A 81 16.21 23.51 -37.64
N GLY A 82 17.45 23.24 -37.24
CA GLY A 82 18.49 24.25 -37.04
C GLY A 82 18.52 24.95 -35.67
N CYS A 83 17.65 24.55 -34.73
CA CYS A 83 17.55 25.16 -33.41
C CYS A 83 17.92 24.17 -32.28
N LEU A 84 19.08 24.37 -31.65
CA LEU A 84 19.58 23.49 -30.58
C LEU A 84 18.62 23.40 -29.38
N THR A 85 17.91 24.48 -29.06
CA THR A 85 16.92 24.50 -27.98
C THR A 85 15.68 23.66 -28.30
N ALA A 86 15.26 23.59 -29.56
CA ALA A 86 14.16 22.73 -29.97
C ALA A 86 14.53 21.23 -29.88
N GLY A 87 15.78 20.89 -30.21
CA GLY A 87 16.32 19.54 -29.98
C GLY A 87 16.33 19.17 -28.49
N ALA A 88 16.84 20.05 -27.63
CA ALA A 88 16.85 19.82 -26.18
C ALA A 88 15.44 19.71 -25.59
N GLN A 89 14.48 20.53 -26.06
CA GLN A 89 13.07 20.41 -25.68
C GLN A 89 12.50 19.04 -26.04
N LYS A 90 12.79 18.54 -27.25
CA LYS A 90 12.34 17.21 -27.70
C LYS A 90 12.89 16.10 -26.80
N ASP A 91 14.16 16.16 -26.42
CA ASP A 91 14.76 15.16 -25.52
C ASP A 91 14.10 15.17 -24.14
N VAL A 92 13.80 16.36 -23.60
CA VAL A 92 13.07 16.51 -22.33
C VAL A 92 11.65 15.94 -22.47
N TYR A 93 10.94 16.26 -23.54
CA TYR A 93 9.61 15.72 -23.84
C TYR A 93 9.62 14.19 -23.90
N ASP A 94 10.55 13.60 -24.64
CA ASP A 94 10.63 12.15 -24.83
C ASP A 94 10.96 11.45 -23.51
N SER A 95 11.86 12.03 -22.70
CA SER A 95 12.20 11.52 -21.36
C SER A 95 11.01 11.57 -20.39
N TRP A 96 10.35 12.71 -20.26
CA TRP A 96 9.19 12.87 -19.36
C TRP A 96 7.99 12.06 -19.81
N SER A 97 7.71 12.00 -21.12
CA SER A 97 6.63 11.18 -21.67
C SER A 97 6.84 9.69 -21.36
N ARG A 98 8.09 9.21 -21.50
CA ARG A 98 8.44 7.82 -21.14
C ARG A 98 8.22 7.57 -19.66
N TYR A 99 8.71 8.45 -18.79
CA TYR A 99 8.55 8.31 -17.35
C TYR A 99 7.07 8.29 -16.93
N LEU A 100 6.29 9.27 -17.37
CA LEU A 100 4.87 9.38 -17.01
C LEU A 100 4.04 8.21 -17.52
N ARG A 101 4.36 7.63 -18.70
CA ARG A 101 3.73 6.39 -19.18
C ARG A 101 4.02 5.20 -18.25
N SER A 102 5.26 5.04 -17.80
CA SER A 102 5.61 4.00 -16.83
C SER A 102 4.84 4.17 -15.50
N VAL A 103 4.70 5.41 -15.02
CA VAL A 103 3.89 5.70 -13.83
C VAL A 103 2.41 5.38 -14.05
N ASP A 104 1.84 5.71 -15.20
CA ASP A 104 0.45 5.39 -15.57
C ASP A 104 0.20 3.86 -15.56
N GLU A 105 1.10 3.09 -16.16
CA GLU A 105 1.04 1.63 -16.18
C GLU A 105 1.18 1.01 -14.79
N ARG A 106 2.09 1.54 -13.96
CA ARG A 106 2.26 1.10 -12.57
C ARG A 106 1.03 1.38 -11.73
N CYS A 107 0.43 2.57 -11.87
CA CYS A 107 -0.82 2.91 -11.18
C CYS A 107 -1.95 1.96 -11.62
N GLY A 108 -2.05 1.65 -12.92
CA GLY A 108 -3.02 0.67 -13.42
C GLY A 108 -2.83 -0.73 -12.79
N SER A 109 -1.59 -1.20 -12.73
CA SER A 109 -1.26 -2.52 -12.15
C SER A 109 -1.58 -2.58 -10.65
N VAL A 110 -1.24 -1.52 -9.90
CA VAL A 110 -1.54 -1.42 -8.46
C VAL A 110 -3.04 -1.33 -8.20
N LYS A 111 -3.77 -0.53 -8.98
CA LYS A 111 -5.23 -0.45 -8.89
C LYS A 111 -5.87 -1.83 -9.05
N GLU A 112 -5.49 -2.57 -10.09
CA GLU A 112 -6.02 -3.90 -10.35
C GLU A 112 -5.75 -4.87 -9.19
N ALA A 113 -4.53 -4.88 -8.64
CA ALA A 113 -4.19 -5.73 -7.49
C ALA A 113 -5.03 -5.39 -6.25
N LEU A 114 -5.26 -4.10 -5.98
CA LEU A 114 -6.10 -3.64 -4.88
C LEU A 114 -7.56 -4.07 -5.07
N GLU A 115 -8.13 -3.86 -6.26
CA GLU A 115 -9.51 -4.28 -6.56
C GLU A 115 -9.67 -5.81 -6.46
N ARG A 116 -8.68 -6.59 -6.93
CA ARG A 116 -8.69 -8.05 -6.81
C ARG A 116 -8.60 -8.53 -5.36
N ALA A 117 -7.83 -7.85 -4.52
CA ALA A 117 -7.79 -8.12 -3.09
C ALA A 117 -9.15 -7.81 -2.42
N GLY A 118 -9.82 -6.74 -2.85
CA GLY A 118 -11.16 -6.39 -2.35
C GLY A 118 -12.28 -7.31 -2.83
N HIS A 119 -12.16 -7.89 -4.03
CA HIS A 119 -13.18 -8.79 -4.60
C HIS A 119 -13.02 -10.28 -4.22
N ASP A 120 -12.20 -10.59 -3.21
CA ASP A 120 -11.86 -11.97 -2.83
C ASP A 120 -11.29 -12.80 -4.00
N LEU A 121 -10.73 -12.15 -5.03
CA LEU A 121 -10.04 -12.81 -6.14
C LEU A 121 -8.59 -13.19 -5.75
N LEU A 122 -8.09 -12.61 -4.67
CA LEU A 122 -6.84 -12.97 -3.98
C LEU A 122 -7.21 -13.43 -2.56
N LEU A 123 -7.71 -14.68 -2.47
CA LEU A 123 -8.30 -15.28 -1.27
C LEU A 123 -7.34 -15.46 -0.07
N THR A 124 -6.05 -15.23 -0.26
CA THR A 124 -5.03 -15.42 0.78
C THR A 124 -4.05 -14.24 0.83
N ASP A 125 -3.50 -13.98 2.01
CA ASP A 125 -2.45 -12.97 2.19
C ASP A 125 -1.22 -13.25 1.31
N ASP A 126 -0.92 -14.53 1.06
CA ASP A 126 0.17 -14.92 0.15
C ASP A 126 -0.15 -14.54 -1.31
N ALA A 127 -1.39 -14.74 -1.77
CA ALA A 127 -1.79 -14.32 -3.12
C ALA A 127 -1.76 -12.79 -3.28
N VAL A 128 -2.14 -12.05 -2.23
CA VAL A 128 -2.00 -10.58 -2.20
C VAL A 128 -0.52 -10.20 -2.26
N ARG A 129 0.33 -10.83 -1.44
CA ARG A 129 1.78 -10.58 -1.43
C ARG A 129 2.42 -10.86 -2.78
N ASP A 130 2.08 -11.96 -3.42
CA ASP A 130 2.62 -12.36 -4.71
C ASP A 130 2.21 -11.38 -5.82
N ALA A 131 0.97 -10.90 -5.80
CA ALA A 131 0.48 -9.89 -6.74
C ALA A 131 1.30 -8.58 -6.62
N PHE A 132 1.52 -8.09 -5.40
CA PHE A 132 2.35 -6.90 -5.18
C PHE A 132 3.85 -7.15 -5.47
N GLY A 133 4.37 -8.34 -5.17
CA GLY A 133 5.73 -8.73 -5.48
C GLY A 133 6.01 -8.80 -6.99
N ALA A 134 5.02 -9.22 -7.78
CA ALA A 134 5.11 -9.20 -9.24
C ALA A 134 5.14 -7.76 -9.79
N ILE A 135 4.34 -6.86 -9.21
CA ILE A 135 4.38 -5.42 -9.56
C ILE A 135 5.75 -4.83 -9.18
N ASP A 136 6.24 -5.08 -7.97
CA ASP A 136 7.54 -4.57 -7.53
C ASP A 136 8.68 -5.04 -8.43
N SER A 137 8.68 -6.33 -8.78
CA SER A 137 9.65 -6.91 -9.71
C SER A 137 9.58 -6.27 -11.11
N ARG A 138 8.37 -5.97 -11.61
CA ARG A 138 8.17 -5.35 -12.92
C ARG A 138 8.68 -3.91 -12.97
N TYR A 139 8.62 -3.18 -11.85
CA TYR A 139 8.99 -1.75 -11.76
C TYR A 139 10.19 -1.51 -10.84
N ALA A 140 11.10 -2.48 -10.74
CA ALA A 140 12.31 -2.42 -9.92
C ALA A 140 13.30 -1.33 -10.36
N ASP A 141 13.15 -0.80 -11.58
CA ASP A 141 13.91 0.33 -12.11
C ASP A 141 13.55 1.67 -11.44
N THR A 142 12.42 1.71 -10.73
CA THR A 142 11.90 2.90 -10.06
C THR A 142 11.83 2.67 -8.55
N PRO A 143 12.90 2.99 -7.79
CA PRO A 143 12.94 2.74 -6.36
C PRO A 143 11.78 3.42 -5.63
N ALA A 144 11.13 2.69 -4.71
CA ALA A 144 10.06 3.24 -3.90
C ALA A 144 10.61 4.32 -2.96
N VAL A 145 10.17 5.57 -3.15
CA VAL A 145 10.56 6.72 -2.32
C VAL A 145 9.66 6.91 -1.08
N GLY A 146 8.66 6.06 -0.86
CA GLY A 146 7.73 6.11 0.28
C GLY A 146 7.50 4.74 0.92
N GLY A 147 7.05 4.70 2.18
CA GLY A 147 6.76 3.45 2.92
C GLY A 147 7.95 2.80 3.64
N GLN A 148 9.12 3.45 3.66
CA GLN A 148 10.32 2.97 4.36
C GLN A 148 10.32 3.27 5.87
N GLY A 149 9.31 4.01 6.36
CA GLY A 149 9.13 4.25 7.79
C GLY A 149 8.37 3.09 8.43
N PRO A 150 8.64 2.77 9.72
CA PRO A 150 7.79 1.83 10.45
C PRO A 150 6.36 2.38 10.40
N GLY A 151 5.46 1.66 9.72
CA GLY A 151 4.05 1.97 9.68
C GLY A 151 3.54 2.15 11.10
N ARG A 152 2.84 3.26 11.34
CA ARG A 152 2.35 3.65 12.66
C ARG A 152 0.99 3.03 12.94
#